data_AF-A0A355AKT6-F1
#
_entry.id   AF-A0A355AKT6-F1
#
_cell.length_a   1.000
_cell.length_b   1.000
_cell.length_c   1.000
_cell.angle_alpha   90.00
_cell.angle_beta   90.00
_cell.angle_gamma   90.00
#
_symmetry.space_group_name_H-M   'P 1'
#
loop_
_entity.id
_entity.type
_entity.pdbx_description
1 polymer ?
#
loop_
_entity_poly.entity_id
_entity_poly.type
_entity_poly.pdbx_seq_one_letter_code
_entity_poly.pdbx_strand_id
1 'polypeptide(L)'
;MTTNYYSSSAQHPPEQTPTINANTISRLAEIVSRTIGFDPERIGLNSIIRAAHEAQAYSKVSTIEALENQLIDDPKCRQLFTESIVVPESWLFREPKVFQHINTLLCQR
;
A
#
# COMPACT_ATOMS: atom_id res chain seq x y z
N MET A 1 44.11 -23.47 -14.26
CA MET A 1 43.71 -22.06 -14.12
C MET A 1 42.52 -22.00 -13.19
N THR A 2 42.73 -21.55 -11.96
CA THR A 2 41.71 -21.43 -10.91
C THR A 2 41.38 -19.95 -10.74
N THR A 3 40.17 -19.53 -11.12
CA THR A 3 39.73 -18.14 -10.96
C THR A 3 39.14 -17.97 -9.56
N ASN A 4 39.89 -17.29 -8.69
CA ASN A 4 39.40 -16.86 -7.38
C ASN A 4 38.43 -15.69 -7.59
N TYR A 5 37.15 -15.90 -7.32
CA TYR A 5 36.18 -14.81 -7.21
C TYR A 5 36.38 -14.12 -5.86
N TYR A 6 36.89 -12.90 -5.91
CA TYR A 6 36.93 -11.99 -4.76
C TYR A 6 35.52 -11.44 -4.55
N SER A 7 34.76 -12.05 -3.64
CA SER A 7 33.48 -11.50 -3.20
C SER A 7 33.75 -10.28 -2.32
N SER A 8 33.74 -9.10 -2.94
CA SER A 8 33.75 -7.82 -2.20
C SER A 8 32.43 -7.69 -1.46
N SER A 9 32.43 -7.98 -0.17
CA SER A 9 31.33 -7.69 0.74
C SER A 9 31.29 -6.17 0.98
N ALA A 10 30.73 -5.43 0.03
CA ALA A 10 30.26 -4.08 0.28
C ALA A 10 29.05 -4.17 1.20
N GLN A 11 29.30 -4.23 2.50
CA GLN A 11 28.28 -3.97 3.52
C GLN A 11 27.94 -2.48 3.43
N HIS A 12 27.01 -2.12 2.55
CA HIS A 12 26.23 -0.91 2.77
C HIS A 12 25.52 -1.10 4.13
N PRO A 13 25.61 -0.13 5.06
CA PRO A 13 24.73 -0.13 6.22
C PRO A 13 23.29 -0.20 5.70
N PRO A 14 22.39 -0.96 6.34
CA PRO A 14 20.98 -0.80 6.02
C PRO A 14 20.65 0.68 6.21
N GLU A 15 20.22 1.35 5.15
CA GLU A 15 19.62 2.68 5.25
C GLU A 15 18.56 2.56 6.34
N GLN A 16 18.81 3.21 7.48
CA GLN A 16 17.85 3.27 8.57
C GLN A 16 16.67 4.05 8.00
N THR A 17 15.65 3.32 7.54
CA THR A 17 14.37 3.90 7.20
C THR A 17 13.95 4.75 8.39
N PRO A 18 13.71 6.07 8.23
CA PRO A 18 13.40 6.93 9.36
C PRO A 18 12.24 6.29 10.12
N THR A 19 12.47 6.02 11.41
CA THR A 19 11.50 5.34 12.26
C THR A 19 10.27 6.23 12.37
N ILE A 20 9.21 5.88 11.65
CA ILE A 20 7.95 6.63 11.69
C ILE A 20 7.42 6.59 13.12
N ASN A 21 7.00 7.75 13.64
CA ASN A 21 6.42 7.84 14.97
C ASN A 21 5.15 6.98 15.08
N ALA A 22 5.00 6.24 16.19
CA ALA A 22 3.82 5.43 16.48
C ALA A 22 2.50 6.22 16.35
N ASN A 23 2.49 7.49 16.77
CA ASN A 23 1.32 8.36 16.65
C ASN A 23 0.94 8.61 15.19
N THR A 24 1.94 8.82 14.32
CA THR A 24 1.73 9.02 12.89
C THR A 24 1.18 7.76 12.25
N ILE A 25 1.68 6.59 12.65
CA ILE A 25 1.13 5.29 12.19
C ILE A 25 -0.33 5.15 12.60
N SER A 26 -0.69 5.47 13.85
CA SER A 26 -2.09 5.41 14.32
C SER A 26 -3.00 6.36 13.54
N ARG A 27 -2.53 7.55 13.19
CA ARG A 27 -3.31 8.51 12.40
C ARG A 27 -3.47 8.09 10.95
N LEU A 28 -2.43 7.54 10.33
CA LEU A 28 -2.53 6.94 9.00
C LEU A 28 -3.57 5.80 8.99
N ALA A 29 -3.55 4.94 10.01
CA ALA A 29 -4.55 3.88 10.18
C ALA A 29 -5.98 4.44 10.33
N GLU A 30 -6.15 5.54 11.08
CA GLU A 30 -7.43 6.23 11.19
C GLU A 30 -7.90 6.77 9.82
N ILE A 31 -7.00 7.38 9.04
CA ILE A 31 -7.31 7.89 7.69
C ILE A 31 -7.80 6.75 6.79
N VAL A 32 -7.14 5.59 6.82
CA VAL A 32 -7.55 4.40 6.05
C VAL A 32 -8.96 3.95 6.44
N SER A 33 -9.21 3.81 7.74
CA SER A 33 -10.51 3.39 8.24
C SER A 33 -11.62 4.37 7.85
N ARG A 34 -11.38 5.67 8.00
CA ARG A 34 -12.39 6.71 7.73
C ARG A 34 -12.61 6.97 6.25
N THR A 35 -11.59 6.85 5.42
CA THR A 35 -11.67 7.20 3.99
C THR A 35 -12.26 6.06 3.16
N ILE A 36 -11.84 4.83 3.42
CA ILE A 36 -12.20 3.67 2.59
C ILE A 36 -12.85 2.52 3.37
N GLY A 37 -13.12 2.70 4.66
CA GLY A 37 -13.82 1.70 5.48
C GLY A 37 -12.98 0.46 5.82
N PHE A 38 -11.67 0.55 5.63
CA PHE A 38 -10.75 -0.56 5.77
C PHE A 38 -10.30 -0.72 7.22
N ASP A 39 -10.33 -1.96 7.72
CA ASP A 39 -9.87 -2.29 9.07
C ASP A 39 -8.33 -2.39 9.09
N PRO A 40 -7.63 -1.50 9.82
CA PRO A 40 -6.17 -1.49 9.88
C PRO A 40 -5.58 -2.79 10.45
N GLU A 41 -6.30 -3.50 11.32
CA GLU A 41 -5.83 -4.78 11.89
C GLU A 41 -5.81 -5.89 10.84
N ARG A 42 -6.77 -5.88 9.91
CA ARG A 42 -6.86 -6.87 8.83
C ARG A 42 -5.85 -6.64 7.71
N ILE A 43 -5.55 -5.38 7.39
CA ILE A 43 -4.62 -5.01 6.31
C ILE A 43 -3.17 -5.02 6.77
N GLY A 44 -2.97 -4.77 8.07
CA GLY A 44 -1.66 -4.73 8.70
C GLY A 44 -0.99 -3.37 8.56
N LEU A 45 -0.38 -2.91 9.66
CA LEU A 45 0.28 -1.60 9.75
C LEU A 45 1.43 -1.45 8.75
N ASN A 46 2.14 -2.53 8.42
CA ASN A 46 3.23 -2.49 7.44
C ASN A 46 2.74 -2.13 6.03
N SER A 47 1.55 -2.59 5.65
CA SER A 47 0.93 -2.23 4.37
C SER A 47 0.62 -0.73 4.31
N ILE A 48 0.12 -0.19 5.42
CA ILE A 48 -0.20 1.24 5.56
C ILE A 48 1.07 2.09 5.51
N ILE A 49 2.13 1.67 6.21
CA ILE A 49 3.44 2.33 6.19
C ILE A 49 4.03 2.34 4.77
N ARG A 50 3.99 1.18 4.09
CA ARG A 50 4.47 1.08 2.70
C ARG A 50 3.70 2.02 1.78
N ALA A 51 2.37 2.03 1.87
CA ALA A 51 1.54 2.93 1.08
C ALA A 51 1.83 4.40 1.39
N ALA A 52 2.12 4.75 2.64
CA ALA A 52 2.51 6.11 3.01
C ALA A 52 3.84 6.51 2.37
N HIS A 53 4.83 5.61 2.33
CA HIS A 53 6.09 5.86 1.62
C HIS A 53 5.89 5.99 0.10
N GLU A 54 5.05 5.15 -0.50
CA GLU A 54 4.73 5.25 -1.93
C GLU A 54 4.06 6.61 -2.23
N ALA A 55 3.03 6.99 -1.46
CA ALA A 55 2.38 8.29 -1.60
C ALA A 55 3.34 9.46 -1.35
N GLN A 56 4.26 9.33 -0.38
CA GLN A 56 5.29 10.34 -0.12
C GLN A 56 6.19 10.56 -1.34
N ALA A 57 6.60 9.50 -2.03
CA ALA A 57 7.47 9.59 -3.21
C ALA A 57 6.84 10.40 -4.36
N TYR A 58 5.51 10.44 -4.43
CA TYR A 58 4.76 11.24 -5.41
C TYR A 58 4.32 12.61 -4.88
N SER A 59 4.55 12.88 -3.59
CA SER A 59 4.27 14.15 -2.94
C SER A 59 5.48 15.10 -2.99
N LYS A 60 5.28 16.36 -2.61
CA LYS A 60 6.38 17.35 -2.46
C LYS A 60 6.95 17.40 -1.03
N VAL A 61 6.51 16.51 -0.13
CA VAL A 61 6.90 16.57 1.28
C VAL A 61 8.04 15.62 1.60
N SER A 62 8.94 16.07 2.48
CA SER A 62 10.16 15.35 2.86
C SER A 62 9.96 14.32 3.97
N THR A 63 8.82 14.34 4.68
CA THR A 63 8.54 13.42 5.80
C THR A 63 7.11 12.87 5.75
N ILE A 64 6.90 11.72 6.39
CA ILE A 64 5.58 11.09 6.51
C ILE A 64 4.64 11.90 7.42
N GLU A 65 5.18 12.57 8.44
CA GLU A 65 4.41 13.48 9.29
C GLU A 65 3.86 14.67 8.49
N ALA A 66 4.63 15.19 7.54
CA ALA A 66 4.16 16.24 6.64
C ALA A 66 3.16 15.72 5.62
N LEU A 67 3.28 14.44 5.22
CA LEU A 67 2.32 13.77 4.34
C LEU A 67 0.95 13.63 4.99
N GLU A 68 0.90 13.34 6.29
CA GLU A 68 -0.35 13.21 7.06
C GLU A 68 -1.27 14.42 6.87
N ASN A 69 -0.74 15.63 7.01
CA ASN A 69 -1.51 16.87 6.78
C ASN A 69 -2.00 16.97 5.32
N GLN A 70 -1.16 16.59 4.35
CA GLN A 70 -1.55 16.59 2.94
C GLN A 70 -2.65 15.57 2.63
N LEU A 71 -2.68 14.40 3.29
CA LEU A 71 -3.73 13.40 3.08
C LEU A 71 -5.12 13.93 3.50
N ILE A 72 -5.16 14.82 4.49
CA ILE A 72 -6.40 15.46 4.93
C ILE A 72 -6.85 16.50 3.90
N ASP A 73 -5.94 17.40 3.51
CA ASP A 73 -6.30 18.61 2.75
C ASP A 73 -6.26 18.44 1.21
N ASP A 74 -5.49 17.49 0.68
CA ASP A 74 -5.32 17.24 -0.75
C ASP A 74 -6.00 15.92 -1.19
N PRO A 75 -7.15 15.98 -1.88
CA PRO A 75 -7.84 14.81 -2.41
C PRO A 75 -6.99 13.95 -3.34
N LYS A 76 -6.06 14.55 -4.10
CA LYS A 76 -5.20 13.81 -5.03
C LYS A 76 -4.16 12.99 -4.28
N CYS A 77 -3.55 13.59 -3.26
CA CYS A 77 -2.64 12.88 -2.36
C CYS A 77 -3.35 11.71 -1.67
N ARG A 78 -4.57 11.94 -1.17
CA ARG A 78 -5.39 10.89 -0.53
C ARG A 78 -5.78 9.77 -1.49
N GLN A 79 -6.08 10.09 -2.74
CA GLN A 79 -6.35 9.09 -3.78
C GLN A 79 -5.12 8.21 -4.04
N LEU A 80 -3.94 8.81 -4.23
CA LEU A 80 -2.69 8.07 -4.45
C LEU A 80 -2.39 7.12 -3.27
N PHE A 81 -2.54 7.62 -2.04
CA PHE A 81 -2.39 6.78 -0.85
C PHE A 81 -3.39 5.63 -0.80
N THR A 82 -4.64 5.86 -1.19
CA THR A 82 -5.66 4.82 -1.28
C THR A 82 -5.29 3.75 -2.31
N GLU A 83 -4.87 4.18 -3.50
CA GLU A 83 -4.47 3.31 -4.61
C GLU A 83 -3.25 2.44 -4.26
N SER A 84 -2.34 2.94 -3.42
CA SER A 84 -1.22 2.16 -2.87
C SER A 84 -1.62 1.11 -1.83
N ILE A 85 -2.82 1.22 -1.23
CA ILE A 85 -3.34 0.26 -0.25
C ILE A 85 -4.18 -0.82 -0.93
N VAL A 86 -5.06 -0.41 -1.84
CA VAL A 86 -5.93 -1.36 -2.53
C VAL A 86 -5.11 -2.14 -3.55
N VAL A 87 -5.43 -3.42 -3.72
CA VAL A 87 -4.88 -4.26 -4.79
C VAL A 87 -5.87 -4.19 -5.95
N PRO A 88 -5.64 -3.36 -6.99
CA PRO A 88 -6.57 -3.22 -8.11
C PRO A 88 -6.59 -4.45 -9.02
N GLU A 89 -5.59 -5.32 -8.94
CA GLU A 89 -5.45 -6.47 -9.82
C GLU A 89 -6.61 -7.45 -9.64
N SER A 90 -7.30 -7.70 -10.74
CA SER A 90 -8.36 -8.69 -10.85
C SER A 90 -8.17 -9.53 -12.10
N TRP A 91 -8.89 -10.64 -12.16
CA TRP A 91 -8.79 -11.63 -13.24
C TRP A 91 -10.16 -11.83 -13.89
N LEU A 92 -10.19 -11.93 -15.22
CA LEU A 92 -11.41 -12.33 -15.92
C LEU A 92 -11.86 -13.69 -15.38
N PHE A 93 -13.14 -13.78 -15.03
CA PHE A 93 -13.73 -14.98 -14.42
C PHE A 93 -13.02 -15.45 -13.13
N ARG A 94 -12.51 -14.52 -12.29
CA ARG A 94 -11.81 -14.83 -11.02
C ARG A 94 -12.53 -15.89 -10.18
N GLU A 95 -13.86 -15.78 -10.08
CA GLU A 95 -14.72 -16.74 -9.39
C GLU A 95 -15.68 -17.42 -10.39
N PRO A 96 -15.24 -18.44 -11.14
CA PRO A 96 -15.98 -18.94 -12.31
C PRO A 96 -17.37 -19.50 -11.96
N LYS A 97 -17.55 -20.03 -10.74
CA LYS A 97 -18.84 -20.54 -10.24
C LYS A 97 -19.91 -19.45 -10.13
N VAL A 98 -19.51 -18.21 -9.82
CA VAL A 98 -20.45 -17.07 -9.74
C VAL A 98 -21.06 -16.81 -11.13
N PHE A 99 -20.25 -16.85 -12.18
CA PHE A 99 -20.70 -16.66 -13.56
C PHE A 99 -21.60 -17.80 -14.05
N GLN A 100 -21.27 -19.05 -13.69
CA GLN A 100 -22.13 -20.20 -13.95
C GLN A 100 -23.51 -20.03 -13.30
N HIS A 101 -23.54 -19.62 -12.03
CA HIS A 101 -24.78 -19.38 -11.29
C HIS A 101 -25.62 -18.27 -11.92
N ILE A 102 -25.00 -17.15 -12.29
CA ILE A 102 -25.68 -16.04 -13.00
C ILE A 102 -26.29 -16.53 -14.32
N ASN A 103 -25.55 -17.32 -15.11
CA ASN A 103 -26.05 -17.87 -16.36
C ASN A 103 -27.24 -18.81 -16.14
N THR A 104 -27.19 -19.67 -15.11
CA THR A 104 -28.32 -20.54 -14.77
C THR A 104 -29.56 -19.75 -14.32
N LEU A 105 -29.39 -18.65 -13.59
CA LEU A 105 -30.53 -17.87 -13.08
C LEU A 105 -31.14 -16.91 -14.11
N LEU A 106 -30.31 -16.23 -14.90
CA LEU A 106 -30.74 -15.10 -15.74
C LEU A 106 -30.77 -15.44 -17.24
N CYS A 107 -29.97 -16.41 -17.68
CA CYS A 107 -29.81 -16.73 -19.09
C CYS A 107 -30.56 -18.01 -19.50
N GLN A 108 -31.43 -18.56 -18.64
CA GLN A 108 -32.38 -19.60 -19.03
C GLN A 108 -33.37 -19.04 -20.06
N ARG A 109 -33.01 -19.22 -21.34
CA ARG A 109 -33.92 -19.25 -22.48
C ARG A 109 -34.04 -20.69 -22.95
#